data_AF-A0A480B9S6-F1
#
_entry.id   AF-A0A480B9S6-F1
#
_cell.length_a   1.000
_cell.length_b   1.000
_cell.length_c   1.000
_cell.angle_alpha   90.00
_cell.angle_beta   90.00
_cell.angle_gamma   90.00
#
_symmetry.space_group_name_H-M   'P 1'
#
loop_
_entity.id
_entity.type
_entity.pdbx_description
1 polymer ?
#
loop_
_entity_poly.entity_id
_entity_poly.type
_entity_poly.pdbx_seq_one_letter_code
_entity_poly.pdbx_strand_id
1 'polypeptide(L)'
;MKTLKENIITVEDIKAEIEKAEFDVPREDEDFGDRYDRLHAEWAVKGLKKYRDELKEAFADKEHFKDWVIDLWGNVNTFIAVINEELRLRSIESIREASECAALMKIFIPSESGSRDEAEEKVKRNLEEALEEHDQRIINIFDVEIVPLLQWNEELLAMKAFLTNDFYMKGTFTDELKQIYINVFTLLDRNLSEKIEYSNAHSFEYYTDLEDEWEYLYLDDLNPVEELLAMLPSSPYECDVMYYAHSINREINLKRIYILKDKYEQYINHFII
;
A
#
# COMPACT_ATOMS: atom_id res chain seq x y z
N MET A 1 25.27 -8.86 21.45
CA MET A 1 24.97 -8.42 22.83
C MET A 1 25.52 -7.03 23.16
N LYS A 2 26.80 -6.73 22.85
CA LYS A 2 27.42 -5.47 23.29
C LYS A 2 26.82 -4.24 22.62
N THR A 3 26.50 -4.35 21.33
CA THR A 3 25.99 -3.27 20.46
C THR A 3 24.58 -2.80 20.82
N LEU A 4 23.62 -3.72 21.00
CA LEU A 4 22.26 -3.36 21.43
C LEU A 4 22.24 -2.88 22.89
N LYS A 5 23.07 -3.47 23.76
CA LYS A 5 23.21 -3.04 25.15
C LYS A 5 23.84 -1.65 25.29
N GLU A 6 24.74 -1.27 24.38
CA GLU A 6 25.35 0.06 24.30
C GLU A 6 24.38 1.10 23.70
N ASN A 7 23.40 0.69 22.89
CA ASN A 7 22.48 1.56 22.16
C ASN A 7 21.04 1.04 22.26
N ILE A 8 20.52 0.96 23.49
CA ILE A 8 19.15 0.49 23.74
C ILE A 8 18.18 1.50 23.11
N ILE A 9 17.45 1.07 22.09
CA ILE A 9 16.36 1.83 21.47
C ILE A 9 15.15 1.85 22.41
N THR A 10 14.50 3.02 22.53
CA THR A 10 13.28 3.21 23.31
C THR A 10 12.04 3.34 22.43
N VAL A 11 10.87 3.38 23.07
CA VAL A 11 9.58 3.67 22.43
C VAL A 11 9.60 5.09 21.81
N GLU A 12 10.18 6.06 22.51
CA GLU A 12 10.30 7.44 22.05
C GLU A 12 11.18 7.55 20.80
N ASP A 13 12.29 6.79 20.74
CA ASP A 13 13.17 6.77 19.57
C ASP A 13 12.42 6.30 18.31
N ILE A 14 11.66 5.20 18.41
CA ILE A 14 10.89 4.67 17.28
C ILE A 14 9.77 5.63 16.88
N LYS A 15 9.09 6.25 17.84
CA LYS A 15 8.05 7.26 17.54
C LYS A 15 8.60 8.46 16.78
N ALA A 16 9.79 8.94 17.13
CA ALA A 16 10.44 10.02 16.39
C ALA A 16 10.77 9.60 14.95
N GLU A 17 11.15 8.34 14.72
CA GLU A 17 11.36 7.80 13.37
C GLU A 17 10.05 7.66 12.58
N ILE A 18 8.96 7.27 13.23
CA ILE A 18 7.62 7.20 12.65
C ILE A 18 7.17 8.59 12.17
N GLU A 19 7.24 9.60 13.04
CA GLU A 19 6.87 10.98 12.69
C GLU A 19 7.69 11.46 11.49
N LYS A 20 9.01 11.22 11.52
CA LYS A 20 9.86 11.57 10.38
C LYS A 20 9.46 10.82 9.11
N ALA A 21 9.13 9.53 9.23
CA ALA A 21 8.75 8.72 8.09
C ALA A 21 7.42 9.19 7.48
N GLU A 22 6.39 9.47 8.27
CA GLU A 22 5.08 9.92 7.78
C GLU A 22 5.15 11.21 6.97
N PHE A 23 5.97 12.17 7.40
CA PHE A 23 6.10 13.49 6.77
C PHE A 23 7.25 13.61 5.78
N ASP A 24 7.93 12.52 5.45
CA ASP A 24 9.06 12.56 4.50
C ASP A 24 8.55 12.81 3.07
N VAL A 25 9.09 13.84 2.42
CA VAL A 25 8.61 14.31 1.11
C VAL A 25 9.45 13.67 0.00
N PRO A 26 8.81 13.18 -1.09
CA PRO A 26 9.52 12.68 -2.27
C PRO A 26 10.54 13.69 -2.82
N ARG A 27 11.71 13.22 -3.25
CA ARG A 27 12.69 14.04 -3.97
C ARG A 27 12.23 14.16 -5.43
N GLU A 28 12.10 15.40 -5.93
CA GLU A 28 11.54 15.70 -7.26
C GLU A 28 12.41 15.19 -8.43
N ASP A 29 13.70 14.99 -8.21
CA ASP A 29 14.70 14.66 -9.23
C ASP A 29 15.19 13.21 -9.21
N GLU A 30 14.61 12.38 -8.33
CA GLU A 30 15.02 10.98 -8.14
C GLU A 30 14.14 10.05 -8.98
N ASP A 31 14.76 9.21 -9.82
CA ASP A 31 14.03 8.17 -10.55
C ASP A 31 13.62 7.01 -9.61
N PHE A 32 12.75 6.13 -10.10
CA PHE A 32 12.22 5.03 -9.28
C PHE A 32 13.33 4.13 -8.72
N GLY A 33 14.34 3.79 -9.52
CA GLY A 33 15.40 2.86 -9.11
C GLY A 33 16.27 3.46 -8.01
N ASP A 34 16.68 4.72 -8.20
CA ASP A 34 17.47 5.45 -7.21
C ASP A 34 16.68 5.63 -5.90
N ARG A 35 15.37 5.94 -5.99
CA ARG A 35 14.49 6.07 -4.83
C ARG A 35 14.32 4.74 -4.11
N TYR A 36 14.07 3.66 -4.84
CA TYR A 36 13.92 2.31 -4.30
C TYR A 36 15.16 1.93 -3.49
N ASP A 37 16.34 1.98 -4.09
CA ASP A 37 17.60 1.59 -3.43
C ASP A 37 17.86 2.45 -2.19
N ARG A 38 17.60 3.77 -2.27
CA ARG A 38 17.75 4.67 -1.14
C ARG A 38 16.79 4.33 0.00
N LEU A 39 15.49 4.16 -0.28
CA LEU A 39 14.49 3.85 0.74
C LEU A 39 14.82 2.53 1.43
N HIS A 40 15.11 1.47 0.68
CA HIS A 40 15.51 0.18 1.25
C HIS A 40 16.74 0.30 2.15
N ALA A 41 17.77 1.02 1.70
CA ALA A 41 18.97 1.26 2.51
C ALA A 41 18.69 2.09 3.77
N GLU A 42 17.82 3.11 3.67
CA GLU A 42 17.42 3.94 4.81
C GLU A 42 16.61 3.14 5.84
N TRP A 43 15.65 2.33 5.38
CA TRP A 43 14.80 1.55 6.26
C TRP A 43 15.53 0.40 6.97
N ALA A 44 16.59 -0.13 6.36
CA ALA A 44 17.44 -1.17 6.95
C ALA A 44 18.11 -0.71 8.26
N VAL A 45 18.35 0.60 8.43
CA VAL A 45 19.01 1.16 9.61
C VAL A 45 18.06 1.80 10.62
N LYS A 46 16.76 1.82 10.35
CA LYS A 46 15.72 2.39 11.24
C LYS A 46 15.24 1.37 12.27
N GLY A 47 14.89 1.85 13.46
CA GLY A 47 14.23 1.09 14.50
C GLY A 47 15.02 -0.14 14.95
N LEU A 48 14.30 -1.22 15.24
CA LEU A 48 14.91 -2.50 15.64
C LEU A 48 15.48 -3.30 14.47
N LYS A 49 15.12 -2.98 13.21
CA LYS A 49 15.57 -3.75 12.03
C LYS A 49 17.09 -3.87 11.92
N LYS A 50 17.85 -2.83 12.30
CA LYS A 50 19.33 -2.86 12.34
C LYS A 50 19.92 -3.85 13.35
N TYR A 51 19.11 -4.28 14.33
CA TYR A 51 19.48 -5.25 15.37
C TYR A 51 18.81 -6.62 15.15
N ARG A 52 18.18 -6.83 13.99
CA ARG A 52 17.41 -8.05 13.67
C ARG A 52 18.18 -9.33 13.94
N ASP A 53 19.45 -9.41 13.51
CA ASP A 53 20.26 -10.62 13.69
C ASP A 53 20.58 -10.90 15.16
N GLU A 54 20.90 -9.86 15.94
CA GLU A 54 21.16 -9.98 17.37
C GLU A 54 19.90 -10.44 18.13
N LEU A 55 18.73 -9.91 17.75
CA LEU A 55 17.44 -10.33 18.31
C LEU A 55 17.08 -11.76 17.93
N LYS A 56 17.35 -12.18 16.69
CA LYS A 56 17.16 -13.56 16.23
C LYS A 56 18.02 -14.55 17.00
N GLU A 57 19.29 -14.21 17.19
CA GLU A 57 20.22 -15.04 17.95
C GLU A 57 19.74 -15.21 19.39
N ALA A 58 19.35 -14.11 20.05
CA ALA A 58 18.79 -14.18 21.40
C ALA A 58 17.48 -14.99 21.45
N PHE A 59 16.60 -14.81 20.46
CA PHE A 59 15.32 -15.51 20.42
C PHE A 59 15.45 -17.00 20.07
N ALA A 60 16.59 -17.46 19.52
CA ALA A 60 16.82 -18.87 19.27
C ALA A 60 16.94 -19.66 20.59
N ASP A 61 17.46 -19.05 21.65
CA ASP A 61 17.47 -19.61 23.01
C ASP A 61 16.18 -19.25 23.76
N LYS A 62 15.12 -20.02 23.51
CA LYS A 62 13.81 -19.82 24.14
C LYS A 62 13.85 -19.87 25.67
N GLU A 63 14.74 -20.68 26.24
CA GLU A 63 14.81 -20.88 27.69
C GLU A 63 15.25 -19.59 28.39
N HIS A 64 16.24 -18.89 27.83
CA HIS A 64 16.83 -17.69 28.43
C HIS A 64 16.36 -16.37 27.82
N PHE A 65 15.55 -16.40 26.75
CA PHE A 65 15.13 -15.17 26.05
C PHE A 65 14.40 -14.17 26.95
N LYS A 66 13.54 -14.62 27.87
CA LYS A 66 12.83 -13.72 28.80
C LYS A 66 13.79 -13.02 29.76
N ASP A 67 14.77 -13.74 30.30
CA ASP A 67 15.77 -13.17 31.20
C ASP A 67 16.65 -12.16 30.44
N TRP A 68 17.04 -12.50 29.22
CA TRP A 68 17.77 -11.59 28.33
C TRP A 68 17.00 -10.28 28.06
N VAL A 69 15.69 -10.37 27.83
CA VAL A 69 14.82 -9.19 27.68
C VAL A 69 14.77 -8.36 28.96
N ILE A 70 14.66 -9.00 30.13
CA ILE A 70 14.64 -8.29 31.42
C ILE A 70 15.96 -7.59 31.69
N ASP A 71 17.09 -8.22 31.37
CA ASP A 71 18.43 -7.66 31.58
C ASP A 71 18.70 -6.40 30.75
N LEU A 72 18.08 -6.29 29.58
CA LEU A 72 18.27 -5.18 28.64
C LEU A 72 17.20 -4.10 28.78
N TRP A 73 15.92 -4.47 28.84
CA TRP A 73 14.80 -3.52 28.88
C TRP A 73 14.18 -3.35 30.27
N GLY A 74 14.71 -4.01 31.30
CA GLY A 74 14.25 -3.96 32.69
C GLY A 74 12.98 -4.79 32.95
N ASN A 75 12.11 -4.95 31.96
CA ASN A 75 10.96 -5.85 32.03
C ASN A 75 10.41 -6.19 30.62
N VAL A 76 9.59 -7.24 30.57
CA VAL A 76 8.98 -7.74 29.33
C VAL A 76 7.99 -6.74 28.70
N ASN A 77 7.22 -6.01 29.50
CA ASN A 77 6.21 -5.08 28.98
C ASN A 77 6.85 -3.90 28.24
N THR A 78 7.99 -3.40 28.72
CA THR A 78 8.76 -2.36 28.04
C THR A 78 9.19 -2.82 26.66
N PHE A 79 9.74 -4.04 26.54
CA PHE A 79 10.15 -4.55 25.23
C PHE A 79 8.96 -4.85 24.30
N ILE A 80 7.83 -5.35 24.83
CA ILE A 80 6.59 -5.49 24.04
C ILE A 80 6.13 -4.13 23.49
N ALA A 81 6.24 -3.05 24.26
CA ALA A 81 5.91 -1.71 23.79
C ALA A 81 6.83 -1.27 22.63
N VAL A 82 8.13 -1.54 22.73
CA VAL A 82 9.09 -1.29 21.64
C VAL A 82 8.73 -2.13 20.40
N ILE A 83 8.40 -3.42 20.56
CA ILE A 83 7.95 -4.28 19.44
C ILE A 83 6.70 -3.68 18.76
N ASN A 84 5.73 -3.19 19.54
CA ASN A 84 4.51 -2.62 18.97
C ASN A 84 4.79 -1.36 18.14
N GLU A 85 5.69 -0.48 18.60
CA GLU A 85 6.11 0.68 17.80
C GLU A 85 6.92 0.27 16.57
N GLU A 86 7.80 -0.72 16.69
CA GLU A 86 8.55 -1.22 15.52
C GLU A 86 7.61 -1.80 14.46
N LEU A 87 6.59 -2.57 14.86
CA LEU A 87 5.59 -3.11 13.94
C LEU A 87 4.88 -1.99 13.16
N ARG A 88 4.54 -0.87 13.82
CA ARG A 88 3.92 0.30 13.16
C ARG A 88 4.87 0.94 12.16
N LEU A 89 6.13 1.14 12.55
CA LEU A 89 7.16 1.68 11.67
C LEU A 89 7.36 0.79 10.42
N ARG A 90 7.31 -0.53 10.59
CA ARG A 90 7.40 -1.49 9.48
C ARG A 90 6.16 -1.55 8.61
N SER A 91 4.97 -1.27 9.16
CA SER A 91 3.76 -1.09 8.35
C SER A 91 3.91 0.10 7.41
N ILE A 92 4.45 1.24 7.88
CA ILE A 92 4.72 2.41 7.04
C ILE A 92 5.70 2.06 5.91
N GLU A 93 6.79 1.36 6.23
CA GLU A 93 7.76 0.86 5.22
C GLU A 93 7.06 0.02 4.15
N SER A 94 6.30 -1.00 4.57
CA SER A 94 5.67 -1.96 3.64
C SER A 94 4.60 -1.30 2.76
N ILE A 95 3.87 -0.33 3.31
CA ILE A 95 2.81 0.39 2.59
C ILE A 95 3.39 1.37 1.57
N ARG A 96 4.48 2.06 1.93
CA ARG A 96 5.21 2.91 0.98
C ARG A 96 5.76 2.09 -0.17
N GLU A 97 6.33 0.92 0.13
CA GLU A 97 6.83 0.02 -0.91
C GLU A 97 5.71 -0.45 -1.85
N ALA A 98 4.58 -0.87 -1.27
CA ALA A 98 3.39 -1.26 -2.01
C ALA A 98 2.91 -0.14 -2.94
N SER A 99 2.87 1.10 -2.46
CA SER A 99 2.47 2.28 -3.24
C SER A 99 3.44 2.56 -4.40
N GLU A 100 4.74 2.56 -4.13
CA GLU A 100 5.77 2.85 -5.13
C GLU A 100 5.77 1.77 -6.24
N CYS A 101 5.64 0.49 -5.86
CA CYS A 101 5.52 -0.60 -6.81
C CYS A 101 4.21 -0.53 -7.61
N ALA A 102 3.10 -0.13 -6.97
CA ALA A 102 1.82 0.06 -7.65
C ALA A 102 1.86 1.15 -8.72
N ALA A 103 2.56 2.25 -8.48
CA ALA A 103 2.73 3.34 -9.45
C ALA A 103 3.42 2.90 -10.77
N LEU A 104 4.11 1.75 -10.79
CA LEU A 104 4.72 1.17 -11.99
C LEU A 104 3.72 0.41 -12.87
N MET A 105 2.52 0.10 -12.39
CA MET A 105 1.55 -0.76 -13.05
C MET A 105 0.58 0.06 -13.90
N LYS A 106 1.12 0.69 -14.93
CA LYS A 106 0.33 1.41 -15.93
C LYS A 106 -0.12 0.46 -17.03
N ILE A 107 -1.41 0.45 -17.32
CA ILE A 107 -2.00 -0.22 -18.47
C ILE A 107 -1.92 0.73 -19.67
N PHE A 108 -1.29 0.28 -20.75
CA PHE A 108 -1.23 1.02 -22.01
C PHE A 108 -1.88 0.19 -23.10
N ILE A 109 -2.91 0.74 -23.73
CA ILE A 109 -3.63 0.08 -24.81
C ILE A 109 -3.36 0.85 -26.09
N PRO A 110 -2.66 0.27 -27.07
CA PRO A 110 -2.36 0.96 -28.32
C PRO A 110 -3.65 1.17 -29.13
N SER A 111 -3.71 2.29 -29.87
CA SER A 111 -4.74 2.50 -30.89
C SER A 111 -4.54 1.53 -32.04
N GLU A 112 -5.63 1.01 -32.59
CA GLU A 112 -5.59 -0.01 -33.65
C GLU A 112 -6.07 0.52 -35.01
N SER A 113 -5.55 -0.08 -36.07
CA SER A 113 -5.91 0.28 -37.47
C SER A 113 -6.84 -0.76 -38.10
N GLY A 114 -7.71 -0.28 -39.00
CA GLY A 114 -8.70 -1.10 -39.72
C GLY A 114 -10.00 -0.36 -39.97
N SER A 115 -11.04 -1.11 -40.34
CA SER A 115 -12.41 -0.61 -40.21
C SER A 115 -12.74 -0.33 -38.74
N ARG A 116 -13.74 0.52 -38.46
CA ARG A 116 -14.11 0.88 -37.09
C ARG A 116 -14.38 -0.35 -36.22
N ASP A 117 -15.19 -1.27 -36.73
CA ASP A 117 -15.59 -2.48 -36.01
C ASP A 117 -14.37 -3.39 -35.73
N GLU A 118 -13.46 -3.56 -36.70
CA GLU A 118 -12.24 -4.34 -36.53
C GLU A 118 -11.25 -3.69 -35.55
N ALA A 119 -11.14 -2.36 -35.55
CA ALA A 119 -10.27 -1.63 -34.63
C ALA A 119 -10.81 -1.72 -33.20
N GLU A 120 -12.12 -1.57 -33.02
CA GLU A 120 -12.80 -1.69 -31.72
C GLU A 120 -12.61 -3.07 -31.08
N GLU A 121 -12.81 -4.15 -31.85
CA GLU A 121 -12.62 -5.52 -31.36
C GLU A 121 -11.16 -5.84 -30.99
N LYS A 122 -10.18 -5.22 -31.66
CA LYS A 122 -8.77 -5.36 -31.28
C LYS A 122 -8.44 -4.59 -30.00
N VAL A 123 -8.94 -3.37 -29.85
CA VAL A 123 -8.75 -2.56 -28.63
C VAL A 123 -9.36 -3.26 -27.42
N LYS A 124 -10.58 -3.82 -27.54
CA LYS A 124 -11.22 -4.59 -26.45
C LYS A 124 -10.37 -5.79 -26.03
N ARG A 125 -9.86 -6.57 -26.99
CA ARG A 125 -8.98 -7.72 -26.70
C ARG A 125 -7.70 -7.28 -25.99
N ASN A 126 -7.05 -6.22 -26.49
CA ASN A 126 -5.83 -5.68 -25.88
C ASN A 126 -6.09 -5.17 -24.45
N LEU A 127 -7.24 -4.54 -24.22
CA LEU A 127 -7.68 -4.12 -22.88
C LEU A 127 -7.84 -5.32 -21.94
N GLU A 128 -8.55 -6.37 -22.38
CA GLU A 128 -8.76 -7.57 -21.57
C GLU A 128 -7.43 -8.25 -21.21
N GLU A 129 -6.54 -8.43 -22.19
CA GLU A 129 -5.21 -8.99 -21.98
C GLU A 129 -4.38 -8.15 -21.01
N ALA A 130 -4.44 -6.81 -21.13
CA ALA A 130 -3.67 -5.92 -20.27
C ALA A 130 -4.21 -5.86 -18.82
N LEU A 131 -5.52 -5.92 -18.63
CA LEU A 131 -6.14 -6.02 -17.30
C LEU A 131 -5.79 -7.34 -16.61
N GLU A 132 -5.78 -8.45 -17.35
CA GLU A 132 -5.38 -9.75 -16.82
C GLU A 132 -3.89 -9.78 -16.45
N GLU A 133 -3.02 -9.23 -17.33
CA GLU A 133 -1.60 -9.12 -17.05
C GLU A 133 -1.34 -8.24 -15.82
N HIS A 134 -2.05 -7.12 -15.70
CA HIS A 134 -1.99 -6.23 -14.54
C HIS A 134 -2.25 -6.99 -13.24
N ASP A 135 -3.40 -7.67 -13.14
CA ASP A 135 -3.79 -8.37 -11.91
C ASP A 135 -2.81 -9.49 -11.55
N GLN A 136 -2.27 -10.19 -12.55
CA GLN A 136 -1.25 -11.22 -12.31
C GLN A 136 0.08 -10.60 -11.84
N ARG A 137 0.45 -9.43 -12.37
CA ARG A 137 1.66 -8.69 -11.96
C ARG A 137 1.53 -8.14 -10.54
N ILE A 138 0.34 -7.68 -10.13
CA ILE A 138 0.04 -7.25 -8.75
C ILE A 138 0.41 -8.35 -7.75
N ILE A 139 -0.07 -9.58 -8.00
CA ILE A 139 0.21 -10.73 -7.13
C ILE A 139 1.71 -11.02 -7.07
N ASN A 140 2.38 -11.01 -8.23
CA ASN A 140 3.82 -11.29 -8.30
C ASN A 140 4.65 -10.24 -7.56
N ILE A 141 4.31 -8.96 -7.69
CA ILE A 141 5.00 -7.87 -7.00
C ILE A 141 4.86 -8.01 -5.48
N PHE A 142 3.66 -8.34 -4.99
CA PHE A 142 3.49 -8.58 -3.57
C PHE A 142 4.44 -9.67 -3.07
N ASP A 143 4.52 -10.79 -3.79
CA ASP A 143 5.36 -11.92 -3.40
C ASP A 143 6.87 -11.64 -3.49
N VAL A 144 7.31 -10.83 -4.46
CA VAL A 144 8.73 -10.55 -4.70
C VAL A 144 9.23 -9.37 -3.88
N GLU A 145 8.47 -8.28 -3.79
CA GLU A 145 8.92 -7.01 -3.21
C GLU A 145 8.40 -6.82 -1.78
N ILE A 146 7.13 -7.15 -1.52
CA ILE A 146 6.49 -6.84 -0.23
C ILE A 146 6.74 -7.94 0.81
N VAL A 147 6.56 -9.21 0.45
CA VAL A 147 6.78 -10.34 1.38
C VAL A 147 8.14 -10.31 2.09
N PRO A 148 9.28 -10.01 1.42
CA PRO A 148 10.56 -9.88 2.10
C PRO A 148 10.59 -8.84 3.23
N LEU A 149 9.88 -7.72 3.06
CA LEU A 149 9.75 -6.66 4.08
C LEU A 149 8.93 -7.13 5.28
N LEU A 150 7.89 -7.93 5.03
CA LEU A 150 7.00 -8.46 6.06
C LEU A 150 7.65 -9.54 6.93
N GLN A 151 8.75 -10.16 6.49
CA GLN A 151 9.45 -11.19 7.28
C GLN A 151 9.89 -10.69 8.66
N TRP A 152 10.24 -9.40 8.78
CA TRP A 152 10.59 -8.85 10.09
C TRP A 152 9.37 -8.69 11.00
N ASN A 153 8.22 -8.31 10.44
CA ASN A 153 6.95 -8.27 11.18
C ASN A 153 6.57 -9.64 11.73
N GLU A 154 6.66 -10.69 10.91
CA GLU A 154 6.38 -12.08 11.30
C GLU A 154 7.25 -12.54 12.48
N GLU A 155 8.53 -12.18 12.46
CA GLU A 155 9.48 -12.53 13.52
C GLU A 155 9.19 -11.76 14.82
N LEU A 156 8.87 -10.46 14.72
CA LEU A 156 8.47 -9.63 15.85
C LEU A 156 7.17 -10.11 16.49
N LEU A 157 6.18 -10.49 15.69
CA LEU A 157 4.91 -11.07 16.16
C LEU A 157 5.13 -12.40 16.88
N ALA A 158 6.00 -13.26 16.37
CA ALA A 158 6.39 -14.50 17.05
C ALA A 158 7.11 -14.24 18.38
N MET A 159 8.01 -13.26 18.44
CA MET A 159 8.68 -12.84 19.68
C MET A 159 7.68 -12.31 20.71
N LYS A 160 6.78 -11.42 20.28
CA LYS A 160 5.72 -10.86 21.12
C LYS A 160 4.82 -11.96 21.70
N ALA A 161 4.32 -12.87 20.87
CA ALA A 161 3.48 -13.98 21.30
C ALA A 161 4.20 -14.87 22.32
N PHE A 162 5.47 -15.19 22.09
CA PHE A 162 6.27 -15.95 23.06
C PHE A 162 6.38 -15.24 24.42
N LEU A 163 6.61 -13.92 24.41
CA LEU A 163 6.73 -13.13 25.62
C LEU A 163 5.41 -13.03 26.40
N THR A 164 4.27 -13.00 25.70
CA THR A 164 2.93 -12.95 26.30
C THR A 164 2.35 -14.33 26.64
N ASN A 165 3.08 -15.42 26.34
CA ASN A 165 2.58 -16.80 26.39
C ASN A 165 1.34 -17.03 25.50
N ASP A 166 1.29 -16.35 24.36
CA ASP A 166 0.27 -16.52 23.34
C ASP A 166 0.80 -17.37 22.17
N PHE A 167 -0.09 -17.82 21.29
CA PHE A 167 0.26 -18.55 20.08
C PHE A 167 0.18 -17.64 18.85
N TYR A 168 1.23 -17.66 18.04
CA TYR A 168 1.26 -17.00 16.74
C TYR A 168 1.65 -18.00 15.66
N MET A 169 0.83 -18.08 14.61
CA MET A 169 1.11 -18.91 13.44
C MET A 169 1.91 -18.11 12.43
N LYS A 170 3.10 -18.58 12.11
CA LYS A 170 3.98 -17.94 11.13
C LYS A 170 3.28 -17.86 9.76
N GLY A 171 3.31 -16.69 9.14
CA GLY A 171 2.74 -16.42 7.82
C GLY A 171 1.36 -15.80 7.87
N THR A 172 0.65 -15.87 9.01
CA THR A 172 -0.72 -15.37 9.11
C THR A 172 -0.83 -13.89 8.80
N PHE A 173 0.07 -13.05 9.32
CA PHE A 173 0.04 -11.62 9.03
C PHE A 173 0.31 -11.33 7.54
N THR A 174 1.28 -12.03 6.95
CA THR A 174 1.62 -11.90 5.53
C THR A 174 0.45 -12.30 4.64
N ASP A 175 -0.21 -13.41 4.94
CA ASP A 175 -1.34 -13.91 4.18
C ASP A 175 -2.56 -12.98 4.29
N GLU A 176 -2.85 -12.46 5.49
CA GLU A 176 -3.91 -11.47 5.70
C GLU A 176 -3.65 -10.19 4.92
N LEU A 177 -2.41 -9.66 4.96
CA LEU A 177 -2.06 -8.46 4.21
C LEU A 177 -2.11 -8.69 2.69
N LYS A 178 -1.71 -9.88 2.22
CA LYS A 178 -1.80 -10.25 0.80
C LYS A 178 -3.22 -10.19 0.28
N GLN A 179 -4.17 -10.69 1.08
CA GLN A 179 -5.59 -10.63 0.71
C GLN A 179 -6.06 -9.19 0.56
N ILE A 180 -5.76 -8.33 1.54
CA ILE A 180 -6.16 -6.91 1.45
C ILE A 180 -5.52 -6.24 0.23
N TYR A 181 -4.22 -6.46 0.01
CA TYR A 181 -3.49 -5.91 -1.13
C TYR A 181 -4.11 -6.33 -2.48
N ILE A 182 -4.41 -7.62 -2.66
CA ILE A 182 -5.08 -8.13 -3.87
C ILE A 182 -6.45 -7.47 -4.04
N ASN A 183 -7.28 -7.43 -3.00
CA ASN A 183 -8.63 -6.87 -3.09
C ASN A 183 -8.64 -5.41 -3.51
N VAL A 184 -7.64 -4.67 -3.06
CA VAL A 184 -7.50 -3.25 -3.27
C VAL A 184 -6.99 -2.93 -4.69
N PHE A 185 -6.03 -3.69 -5.20
CA PHE A 185 -5.39 -3.36 -6.47
C PHE A 185 -5.86 -4.19 -7.67
N THR A 186 -6.50 -5.34 -7.47
CA THR A 186 -7.08 -6.12 -8.58
C THR A 186 -8.21 -5.36 -9.28
N LEU A 187 -8.19 -5.34 -10.60
CA LEU A 187 -9.12 -4.58 -11.43
C LEU A 187 -10.26 -5.42 -12.01
N LEU A 188 -10.03 -6.72 -12.25
CA LEU A 188 -11.07 -7.62 -12.75
C LEU A 188 -11.69 -8.44 -11.61
N ASP A 189 -13.01 -8.36 -11.49
CA ASP A 189 -13.75 -9.06 -10.43
C ASP A 189 -13.56 -10.59 -10.47
N ARG A 190 -13.42 -11.16 -11.68
CA ARG A 190 -13.14 -12.58 -11.90
C ARG A 190 -11.79 -13.05 -11.34
N ASN A 191 -10.86 -12.12 -11.10
CA ASN A 191 -9.52 -12.40 -10.56
C ASN A 191 -9.44 -12.31 -9.04
N LEU A 192 -10.52 -11.85 -8.38
CA LEU A 192 -10.63 -11.91 -6.93
C LEU A 192 -10.94 -13.33 -6.47
N SER A 193 -10.36 -13.73 -5.34
CA SER A 193 -10.70 -14.99 -4.68
C SER A 193 -12.10 -14.98 -4.07
N GLU A 194 -12.56 -13.82 -3.60
CA GLU A 194 -13.88 -13.65 -2.98
C GLU A 194 -14.44 -12.25 -3.28
N LYS A 195 -15.78 -12.10 -3.29
CA LYS A 195 -16.43 -10.80 -3.52
C LYS A 195 -16.43 -9.97 -2.24
N ILE A 196 -15.89 -8.75 -2.31
CA ILE A 196 -15.67 -7.89 -1.14
C ILE A 196 -16.14 -6.46 -1.45
N GLU A 197 -16.74 -5.78 -0.45
CA GLU A 197 -17.40 -4.48 -0.62
C GLU A 197 -16.43 -3.31 -0.91
N TYR A 198 -15.18 -3.42 -0.49
CA TYR A 198 -14.15 -2.38 -0.64
C TYR A 198 -13.21 -2.61 -1.83
N SER A 199 -13.54 -3.50 -2.76
CA SER A 199 -12.68 -3.77 -3.91
C SER A 199 -12.88 -2.76 -5.04
N ASN A 200 -11.78 -2.42 -5.73
CA ASN A 200 -11.80 -1.66 -6.98
C ASN A 200 -12.08 -2.52 -8.22
N ALA A 201 -12.34 -3.81 -8.04
CA ALA A 201 -12.53 -4.73 -9.15
C ALA A 201 -13.92 -4.59 -9.79
N HIS A 202 -13.97 -4.64 -11.11
CA HIS A 202 -15.18 -4.54 -11.92
C HIS A 202 -15.20 -5.61 -13.03
N SER A 203 -16.38 -5.84 -13.61
CA SER A 203 -16.49 -6.70 -14.79
C SER A 203 -15.81 -6.05 -15.99
N PHE A 204 -15.34 -6.85 -16.95
CA PHE A 204 -14.77 -6.32 -18.19
C PHE A 204 -15.72 -5.37 -18.94
N GLU A 205 -17.03 -5.67 -18.93
CA GLU A 205 -18.08 -4.85 -19.55
C GLU A 205 -18.11 -3.41 -19.03
N TYR A 206 -17.84 -3.22 -17.74
CA TYR A 206 -17.76 -1.89 -17.13
C TYR A 206 -16.74 -1.00 -17.85
N TYR A 207 -15.57 -1.56 -18.18
CA TYR A 207 -14.49 -0.82 -18.85
C TYR A 207 -14.76 -0.60 -20.34
N THR A 208 -15.55 -1.47 -20.98
CA THR A 208 -15.90 -1.31 -22.40
C THR A 208 -17.04 -0.33 -22.65
N ASP A 209 -17.88 -0.07 -21.65
CA ASP A 209 -19.11 0.74 -21.77
C ASP A 209 -18.94 2.20 -21.29
N LEU A 210 -17.72 2.62 -20.92
CA LEU A 210 -17.44 4.02 -20.55
C LEU A 210 -17.74 4.94 -21.75
N GLU A 211 -18.76 5.80 -21.61
CA GLU A 211 -19.40 6.54 -22.73
C GLU A 211 -18.51 7.60 -23.41
N ASP A 212 -17.37 8.00 -22.82
CA ASP A 212 -16.44 8.98 -23.36
C ASP A 212 -15.06 8.33 -23.59
N GLU A 213 -14.48 8.60 -24.77
CA GLU A 213 -13.23 8.08 -25.36
C GLU A 213 -12.30 7.27 -24.43
N TRP A 214 -11.87 6.10 -24.93
CA TRP A 214 -10.98 5.06 -24.38
C TRP A 214 -9.62 5.51 -23.77
N GLU A 215 -9.46 6.77 -23.35
CA GLU A 215 -8.45 7.23 -22.41
C GLU A 215 -8.90 6.96 -20.97
N TYR A 216 -8.81 5.70 -20.53
CA TYR A 216 -8.79 5.42 -19.09
C TYR A 216 -7.38 5.72 -18.56
N LEU A 217 -7.11 6.99 -18.29
CA LEU A 217 -5.96 7.39 -17.48
C LEU A 217 -6.29 7.01 -16.04
N TYR A 218 -5.61 5.98 -15.53
CA TYR A 218 -5.62 5.63 -14.12
C TYR A 218 -5.15 6.87 -13.33
N LEU A 219 -6.09 7.53 -12.67
CA LEU A 219 -5.88 8.66 -11.78
C LEU A 219 -6.53 8.30 -10.45
N ASP A 220 -5.85 7.49 -9.66
CA ASP A 220 -5.70 7.73 -8.21
C ASP A 220 -4.81 6.64 -7.59
N ASP A 221 -3.50 6.88 -7.68
CA ASP A 221 -2.44 6.02 -7.13
C ASP A 221 -2.40 6.03 -5.57
N LEU A 222 -3.35 6.69 -4.89
CA LEU A 222 -3.31 6.98 -3.44
C LEU A 222 -4.48 6.40 -2.62
N ASN A 223 -5.66 6.16 -3.20
CA ASN A 223 -6.85 5.71 -2.46
C ASN A 223 -6.74 4.26 -1.90
N PRO A 224 -6.19 3.29 -2.64
CA PRO A 224 -5.81 1.96 -2.17
C PRO A 224 -5.02 1.87 -0.86
N VAL A 225 -4.01 2.71 -0.74
CA VAL A 225 -3.06 2.74 0.37
C VAL A 225 -3.72 3.31 1.63
N GLU A 226 -4.58 4.31 1.45
CA GLU A 226 -5.39 4.91 2.51
C GLU A 226 -6.45 3.92 3.05
N GLU A 227 -7.02 3.08 2.20
CA GLU A 227 -7.96 2.01 2.60
C GLU A 227 -7.26 0.83 3.30
N LEU A 228 -6.06 0.43 2.84
CA LEU A 228 -5.19 -0.56 3.51
C LEU A 228 -4.81 -0.13 4.94
N LEU A 229 -4.55 1.17 5.15
CA LEU A 229 -4.27 1.75 6.46
C LEU A 229 -5.49 1.71 7.40
N ALA A 230 -6.71 1.76 6.84
CA ALA A 230 -7.96 1.82 7.61
C ALA A 230 -8.45 0.47 8.17
N MET A 231 -7.92 -0.67 7.71
CA MET A 231 -8.44 -2.01 8.05
C MET A 231 -7.83 -2.69 9.29
N LEU A 232 -6.81 -2.12 9.92
CA LEU A 232 -6.09 -2.77 11.03
C LEU A 232 -6.77 -2.52 12.40
N PRO A 233 -7.34 -3.54 13.09
CA PRO A 233 -7.96 -3.36 14.40
C PRO A 233 -6.91 -3.18 15.50
N SER A 234 -7.05 -2.16 16.36
CA SER A 234 -6.05 -1.81 17.41
C SER A 234 -4.68 -1.35 16.87
N SER A 235 -4.62 -0.91 15.62
CA SER A 235 -3.61 0.03 15.13
C SER A 235 -3.63 1.31 16.01
N PRO A 236 -2.49 1.96 16.31
CA PRO A 236 -2.50 3.27 17.00
C PRO A 236 -3.15 4.39 16.21
N TYR A 237 -3.35 4.19 14.91
CA TYR A 237 -3.81 5.22 14.01
C TYR A 237 -5.34 5.15 13.97
N GLU A 238 -5.96 5.81 14.96
CA GLU A 238 -7.21 6.53 14.68
C GLU A 238 -6.83 7.65 13.70
N CYS A 239 -7.08 7.46 12.41
CA CYS A 239 -7.03 8.55 11.45
C CYS A 239 -8.47 8.90 11.06
N ASP A 240 -8.88 10.12 11.36
CA ASP A 240 -10.07 10.71 10.77
C ASP A 240 -9.90 10.68 9.24
N VAL A 241 -10.89 10.11 8.56
CA VAL A 241 -10.99 10.04 7.10
C VAL A 241 -10.99 11.47 6.54
N MET A 242 -9.85 11.95 6.03
CA MET A 242 -9.82 13.15 5.17
C MET A 242 -9.87 12.72 3.71
N TYR A 243 -11.09 12.46 3.24
CA TYR A 243 -11.41 12.37 1.82
C TYR A 243 -11.10 13.71 1.12
N TYR A 244 -9.95 13.82 0.43
CA TYR A 244 -9.56 15.08 -0.23
C TYR A 244 -10.09 15.22 -1.66
N ALA A 245 -11.41 15.13 -1.81
CA ALA A 245 -12.09 15.37 -3.08
C ALA A 245 -12.23 16.86 -3.44
N HIS A 246 -11.26 17.73 -3.13
CA HIS A 246 -11.41 19.16 -3.37
C HIS A 246 -11.01 19.59 -4.79
N SER A 247 -9.95 19.02 -5.36
CA SER A 247 -9.50 19.33 -6.73
C SER A 247 -10.39 18.67 -7.79
N ILE A 248 -10.73 17.38 -7.62
CA ILE A 248 -11.58 16.61 -8.54
C ILE A 248 -13.01 17.14 -8.53
N ASN A 249 -13.63 17.39 -7.35
CA ASN A 249 -14.96 18.01 -7.33
C ASN A 249 -14.95 19.45 -7.84
N ARG A 250 -13.84 20.20 -7.69
CA ARG A 250 -13.72 21.55 -8.27
C ARG A 250 -13.66 21.49 -9.79
N GLU A 251 -12.89 20.58 -10.38
CA GLU A 251 -12.84 20.41 -11.83
C GLU A 251 -14.16 19.87 -12.40
N ILE A 252 -14.78 18.87 -11.75
CA ILE A 252 -16.08 18.33 -12.18
C ILE A 252 -17.18 19.39 -12.06
N ASN A 253 -17.21 20.19 -10.98
CA ASN A 253 -18.15 21.30 -10.86
C ASN A 253 -17.86 22.42 -11.87
N LEU A 254 -16.59 22.75 -12.15
CA LEU A 254 -16.25 23.73 -13.18
C LEU A 254 -16.68 23.24 -14.57
N LYS A 255 -16.41 21.98 -14.92
CA LYS A 255 -16.86 21.35 -16.18
C LYS A 255 -18.39 21.35 -16.28
N ARG A 256 -19.12 21.01 -15.21
CA ARG A 256 -20.60 21.10 -15.16
C ARG A 256 -21.10 22.53 -15.35
N ILE A 257 -20.47 23.53 -14.73
CA ILE A 257 -20.83 24.94 -14.90
C ILE A 257 -20.60 25.39 -16.35
N TYR A 258 -19.49 25.00 -16.98
CA TYR A 258 -19.22 25.32 -18.40
C TYR A 258 -20.26 24.70 -19.34
N ILE A 259 -20.59 23.41 -19.14
CA ILE A 259 -21.62 22.72 -19.92
C ILE A 259 -23.00 23.38 -19.74
N LEU A 260 -23.36 23.76 -18.50
CA LEU A 260 -24.61 24.45 -18.23
C LEU A 260 -24.65 25.84 -18.88
N LYS A 261 -23.53 26.57 -18.88
CA LYS A 261 -23.43 27.90 -19.48
C LYS A 261 -23.55 27.86 -21.00
N ASP A 262 -22.90 26.90 -21.65
CA ASP A 262 -23.00 26.66 -23.09
C ASP A 262 -24.43 26.26 -23.50
N LYS A 263 -25.07 25.35 -22.75
CA LYS A 263 -26.48 25.00 -22.96
C LYS A 263 -27.43 26.19 -22.76
N TYR A 264 -27.15 27.07 -21.80
CA TYR A 264 -27.97 28.26 -21.55
C TYR A 264 -27.81 29.33 -22.65
N GLU A 265 -26.60 29.53 -23.17
CA GLU A 265 -26.35 30.43 -24.32
C GLU A 265 -27.01 29.90 -25.60
N GLN A 266 -26.96 28.59 -25.84
CA GLN A 266 -27.70 27.95 -26.94
C GLN A 266 -29.22 28.10 -26.78
N TYR A 267 -29.74 27.95 -25.56
CA TYR A 267 -31.16 28.16 -25.26
C TYR A 267 -31.57 29.62 -25.52
N ILE A 268 -30.80 30.61 -25.07
CA ILE A 268 -31.06 32.03 -25.31
C ILE A 268 -31.01 32.37 -26.81
N ASN A 269 -30.03 31.86 -27.53
CA ASN A 269 -29.91 32.08 -28.98
C ASN A 269 -31.04 31.42 -29.79
N HIS A 270 -31.65 30.36 -29.26
CA HIS A 270 -32.83 29.72 -29.85
C HIS A 270 -34.12 30.55 -29.71
N PHE A 271 -34.17 31.50 -28.76
CA PHE A 271 -35.32 32.39 -28.54
C PHE A 271 -35.11 33.83 -29.08
N ILE A 272 -33.94 34.13 -29.66
CA ILE A 272 -33.59 35.45 -30.22
C ILE A 272 -33.67 35.48 -31.78
N ILE A 273 -34.11 34.39 -32.41
CA ILE A 273 -34.57 34.37 -33.82
C ILE A 273 -36.09 34.30 -33.85
#